data_AF-A0A8S0FMQ5-F1
#
_entry.id   AF-A0A8S0FMQ5-F1
#
_cell.length_a   1.000
_cell.length_b   1.000
_cell.length_c   1.000
_cell.angle_alpha   90.00
_cell.angle_beta   90.00
_cell.angle_gamma   90.00
#
_symmetry.space_group_name_H-M   'P 1'
#
loop_
_entity.id
_entity.type
_entity.pdbx_description
1 polymer ?
#
loop_
_entity_poly.entity_id
_entity_poly.type
_entity_poly.pdbx_seq_one_letter_code
_entity_poly.pdbx_strand_id
1 'polypeptide(L)'
;MPYDRPFTVMAAFPLCPACDKEYCDPLDRRFHAQPVACPECGPHLEWVSHGEHAEQEAALQAAIAQLKMGNIVAIKGIGGFHLACDARNSNAVATLRARKHRPAKPLAVMLPVADGLPDAARQLLTTPAAPIVRGG
;
A
#
# COMPACT_ATOMS: atom_id res chain seq x y z
N MET A 1 18.13 4.78 18.58
CA MET A 1 19.06 4.71 17.42
C MET A 1 20.31 4.02 17.92
N PRO A 2 20.77 2.95 17.24
CA PRO A 2 20.96 2.83 15.78
C PRO A 2 19.72 2.38 14.95
N TYR A 3 19.82 2.49 13.62
CA TYR A 3 18.87 1.89 12.64
C TYR A 3 19.29 0.45 12.36
N ASP A 4 18.76 -0.46 13.17
CA ASP A 4 19.04 -1.88 13.13
C ASP A 4 17.75 -2.65 13.44
N ARG A 5 17.56 -3.83 12.84
CA ARG A 5 16.30 -4.60 12.84
C ARG A 5 15.71 -4.77 14.24
N PRO A 6 16.48 -5.08 15.32
CA PRO A 6 15.95 -5.22 16.67
C PRO A 6 15.29 -3.95 17.23
N PHE A 7 15.63 -2.78 16.68
CA PHE A 7 15.08 -1.47 17.07
C PHE A 7 14.04 -0.95 16.08
N THR A 8 13.50 -1.83 15.22
CA THR A 8 12.43 -1.51 14.27
C THR A 8 11.16 -2.31 14.56
N VAL A 9 10.07 -1.96 13.89
CA VAL A 9 8.82 -2.74 13.91
C VAL A 9 8.99 -4.19 13.46
N MET A 10 10.06 -4.49 12.72
CA MET A 10 10.35 -5.83 12.18
C MET A 10 11.05 -6.75 13.18
N ALA A 11 11.38 -6.27 14.39
CA ALA A 11 11.96 -7.09 15.45
C ALA A 11 11.09 -8.30 15.84
N ALA A 12 9.77 -8.17 15.71
CA ALA A 12 8.80 -9.25 16.00
C ALA A 12 8.74 -10.35 14.92
N PHE A 13 9.50 -10.22 13.83
CA PHE A 13 9.48 -11.12 12.68
C PHE A 13 10.87 -11.72 12.48
N PRO A 14 11.19 -12.87 13.10
CA PRO A 14 12.49 -13.54 12.92
C PRO A 14 12.70 -13.95 11.46
N LEU A 15 13.90 -13.73 10.92
CA LEU A 15 14.20 -14.10 9.53
C LEU A 15 14.20 -15.62 9.35
N CYS A 16 13.61 -16.10 8.26
CA CYS A 16 13.81 -17.48 7.82
C CYS A 16 15.24 -17.64 7.25
N PRO A 17 15.75 -18.89 7.13
CA PRO A 17 17.13 -19.13 6.67
C PRO A 17 17.47 -18.51 5.31
N ALA A 18 16.51 -18.48 4.38
CA ALA A 18 16.72 -17.87 3.07
C ALA A 18 16.91 -16.35 3.16
N CYS A 19 16.05 -15.66 3.90
CA CYS A 19 16.18 -14.21 4.09
C CYS A 19 17.40 -13.83 4.93
N ASP A 20 17.77 -14.65 5.92
CA ASP A 20 18.96 -14.40 6.73
C ASP A 20 20.25 -14.50 5.91
N LYS A 21 20.34 -15.50 5.02
CA LYS A 21 21.46 -15.64 4.09
C LYS A 21 21.61 -14.39 3.20
N GLU A 22 20.51 -13.90 2.65
CA GLU A 22 20.50 -12.70 1.79
C GLU A 22 20.79 -11.42 2.60
N TYR A 23 20.33 -11.36 3.85
CA TYR A 23 20.59 -10.25 4.76
C TYR A 23 22.06 -10.13 5.13
N CYS A 24 22.76 -11.26 5.25
CA CYS A 24 24.17 -11.36 5.64
C CYS A 24 25.16 -11.36 4.47
N ASP A 25 24.72 -11.53 3.22
CA ASP A 25 25.59 -11.58 2.03
C ASP A 25 25.88 -10.17 1.46
N PRO A 26 27.12 -9.65 1.54
CA PRO A 26 27.48 -8.32 1.02
C PRO A 26 27.27 -8.12 -0.48
N LEU A 27 27.10 -9.21 -1.25
CA LEU A 27 26.86 -9.17 -2.69
C LEU A 27 25.36 -9.24 -3.04
N ASP A 28 24.47 -9.51 -2.07
CA ASP A 28 23.02 -9.48 -2.30
C ASP A 28 22.51 -8.03 -2.19
N ARG A 29 21.55 -7.67 -3.05
CA ARG A 29 20.85 -6.38 -3.01
C ARG A 29 20.14 -6.14 -1.66
N ARG A 30 19.83 -7.20 -0.91
CA ARG A 30 19.15 -7.19 0.39
C ARG A 30 20.10 -7.22 1.58
N PHE A 31 21.42 -7.10 1.36
CA PHE A 31 22.40 -6.98 2.43
C PHE A 31 22.02 -5.85 3.40
N HIS A 32 21.91 -6.17 4.70
CA HIS A 32 21.52 -5.23 5.75
C HIS A 32 20.21 -4.45 5.47
N ALA A 33 19.32 -4.99 4.63
CA ALA A 33 17.98 -4.45 4.45
C ALA A 33 17.15 -4.73 5.72
N GLN A 34 17.21 -3.81 6.68
CA GLN A 34 16.59 -3.95 8.01
C GLN A 34 15.13 -4.43 7.98
N PRO A 35 14.26 -3.97 7.06
CA PRO A 35 12.88 -4.43 6.98
C PRO A 35 12.65 -5.60 6.01
N VAL A 36 13.68 -6.36 5.63
CA VAL A 36 13.55 -7.51 4.72
C VAL A 36 12.64 -8.58 5.32
N ALA A 37 11.82 -9.20 4.48
CA ALA A 37 10.97 -10.33 4.81
C ALA A 37 10.52 -11.06 3.52
N CYS A 38 9.90 -12.22 3.70
CA CYS A 38 9.20 -12.98 2.67
C CYS A 38 7.87 -13.51 3.22
N PRO A 39 7.03 -14.19 2.42
CA PRO A 39 5.77 -14.76 2.89
C PRO A 39 5.91 -15.70 4.11
N GLU A 40 7.05 -16.37 4.26
CA GLU A 40 7.29 -17.33 5.36
C GLU A 40 7.63 -16.66 6.69
N CYS A 41 8.27 -15.49 6.68
CA CYS A 41 8.83 -14.86 7.89
C CYS A 41 8.31 -13.45 8.16
N GLY A 42 7.52 -12.90 7.23
CA GLY A 42 7.06 -11.53 7.25
C GLY A 42 5.62 -11.34 7.74
N PRO A 43 5.16 -10.08 7.77
CA PRO A 43 3.74 -9.79 7.93
C PRO A 43 2.95 -10.29 6.72
N HIS A 44 1.68 -10.61 6.95
CA HIS A 44 0.71 -10.95 5.91
C HIS A 44 -0.48 -9.98 5.91
N LEU A 45 -1.26 -10.03 4.84
CA LEU A 45 -2.48 -9.23 4.69
C LEU A 45 -3.64 -9.84 5.49
N GLU A 46 -4.52 -8.98 5.98
CA GLU A 46 -5.75 -9.34 6.66
C GLU A 46 -6.91 -8.52 6.05
N TRP A 47 -8.03 -9.19 5.81
CA TRP A 47 -9.29 -8.58 5.38
C TRP A 47 -10.32 -8.73 6.50
N VAL A 48 -11.01 -7.64 6.80
CA VAL A 48 -12.07 -7.61 7.82
C VAL A 48 -13.26 -6.81 7.27
N SER A 49 -14.43 -7.44 7.21
CA SER A 49 -15.67 -6.77 6.79
C SER A 49 -16.91 -7.41 7.41
N HIS A 50 -17.59 -6.72 8.32
CA HIS A 50 -18.92 -7.11 8.83
C HIS A 50 -19.03 -8.59 9.27
N GLY A 51 -18.02 -9.11 9.97
CA GLY A 51 -17.97 -10.51 10.42
C GLY A 51 -17.31 -11.47 9.43
N GLU A 52 -16.99 -11.03 8.22
CA GLU A 52 -16.12 -11.75 7.29
C GLU A 52 -14.65 -11.47 7.59
N HIS A 53 -13.84 -12.51 7.46
CA HIS A 53 -12.40 -12.49 7.67
C HIS A 53 -11.69 -13.32 6.60
N ALA A 54 -10.55 -12.83 6.12
CA ALA A 54 -9.65 -13.58 5.24
C ALA A 54 -8.20 -13.11 5.43
N GLU A 55 -7.25 -13.93 5.03
CA GLU A 55 -5.81 -13.65 5.18
C GLU A 55 -5.06 -13.79 3.85
N GLN A 56 -3.85 -13.23 3.79
CA GLN A 56 -2.90 -13.36 2.69
C GLN A 56 -3.51 -13.02 1.32
N GLU A 57 -3.39 -13.91 0.33
CA GLU A 57 -3.92 -13.69 -1.01
C GLU A 57 -5.45 -13.60 -1.02
N ALA A 58 -6.15 -14.37 -0.17
CA ALA A 58 -7.60 -14.31 -0.08
C ALA A 58 -8.07 -12.94 0.43
N ALA A 59 -7.33 -12.33 1.38
CA ALA A 59 -7.58 -10.96 1.82
C ALA A 59 -7.42 -9.93 0.68
N LEU A 60 -6.36 -10.09 -0.13
CA LEU A 60 -6.13 -9.23 -1.29
C LEU A 60 -7.28 -9.36 -2.30
N GLN A 61 -7.70 -10.59 -2.63
CA GLN A 61 -8.79 -10.83 -3.57
C GLN A 61 -10.13 -10.30 -3.05
N ALA A 62 -10.41 -10.41 -1.74
CA ALA A 62 -11.59 -9.82 -1.13
C ALA A 62 -11.62 -8.30 -1.31
N ALA A 63 -10.50 -7.61 -1.02
CA ALA A 63 -10.39 -6.16 -1.21
C ALA A 63 -10.57 -5.75 -2.68
N ILE A 64 -9.97 -6.49 -3.63
CA ILE A 64 -10.13 -6.25 -5.07
C ILE A 64 -11.59 -6.42 -5.50
N ALA A 65 -12.27 -7.48 -5.04
CA ALA A 65 -13.67 -7.74 -5.37
C ALA A 65 -14.57 -6.59 -4.90
N GLN A 66 -14.36 -6.09 -3.68
CA GLN A 66 -15.11 -4.97 -3.12
C GLN A 66 -14.89 -3.68 -3.91
N LEU A 67 -13.66 -3.37 -4.29
CA LEU A 67 -13.37 -2.19 -5.14
C LEU A 67 -14.03 -2.30 -6.51
N LYS A 68 -14.01 -3.49 -7.14
CA LYS A 68 -14.67 -3.74 -8.44
C LYS A 68 -16.19 -3.61 -8.34
N MET A 69 -16.79 -3.96 -7.21
CA MET A 69 -18.23 -3.79 -6.94
C MET A 69 -18.62 -2.33 -6.64
N GLY A 70 -17.67 -1.40 -6.60
CA GLY A 70 -17.92 0.01 -6.29
C GLY A 70 -18.01 0.32 -4.79
N ASN A 71 -17.56 -0.59 -3.93
CA ASN A 71 -17.49 -0.35 -2.50
C ASN A 71 -16.23 0.43 -2.11
N ILE A 72 -16.22 0.88 -0.85
CA ILE A 72 -15.11 1.66 -0.27
C ILE A 72 -14.34 0.74 0.67
N VAL A 73 -13.02 0.66 0.48
CA VAL A 73 -12.11 -0.16 1.29
C VAL A 73 -11.08 0.72 2.00
N ALA A 74 -10.77 0.40 3.25
CA ALA A 74 -9.63 0.99 3.96
C ALA A 74 -8.37 0.15 3.69
N ILE A 75 -7.28 0.78 3.26
CA ILE A 75 -6.02 0.11 2.90
C ILE A 75 -4.89 0.69 3.76
N LYS A 76 -4.15 -0.18 4.45
CA LYS A 76 -2.95 0.21 5.22
C LYS A 76 -1.80 0.49 4.25
N GLY A 77 -1.30 1.73 4.26
CA GLY A 77 -0.08 2.15 3.58
C GLY A 77 1.10 2.24 4.55
N ILE A 78 2.21 2.81 4.10
CA ILE A 78 3.44 2.95 4.90
C ILE A 78 3.25 3.90 6.10
N GLY A 79 2.57 5.02 5.89
CA GLY A 79 2.42 6.09 6.91
C GLY A 79 1.01 6.20 7.53
N GLY A 80 0.11 5.26 7.28
CA GLY A 80 -1.27 5.34 7.75
C GLY A 80 -2.23 4.55 6.88
N PHE A 81 -3.51 4.95 6.87
CA PHE A 81 -4.55 4.29 6.07
C PHE A 81 -5.12 5.21 5.00
N HIS A 82 -5.45 4.63 3.85
CA HIS A 82 -6.19 5.27 2.77
C HIS A 82 -7.61 4.73 2.72
N LEU A 83 -8.58 5.58 2.34
CA LEU A 83 -9.89 5.15 1.88
C LEU A 83 -9.87 5.12 0.36
N ALA A 84 -10.11 3.96 -0.22
CA ALA A 84 -10.04 3.71 -1.66
C ALA A 84 -11.41 3.28 -2.21
N CYS A 85 -11.73 3.74 -3.42
CA CYS A 85 -12.86 3.32 -4.23
C CYS A 85 -12.52 3.55 -5.71
N ASP A 86 -13.30 3.00 -6.65
CA ASP A 86 -13.11 3.32 -8.07
C ASP A 86 -13.42 4.81 -8.32
N ALA A 87 -12.40 5.57 -8.77
CA ALA A 87 -12.51 7.00 -9.04
C ALA A 87 -13.44 7.34 -10.22
N ARG A 88 -13.76 6.36 -11.08
CA ARG A 88 -14.68 6.50 -12.22
C ARG A 88 -16.13 6.22 -11.84
N ASN A 89 -16.37 5.58 -10.68
CA ASN A 89 -17.70 5.28 -10.19
C ASN A 89 -18.25 6.47 -9.39
N SER A 90 -19.11 7.27 -10.01
CA SER A 90 -19.71 8.46 -9.41
C SER A 90 -20.45 8.16 -8.10
N ASN A 91 -21.17 7.03 -8.03
CA ASN A 91 -21.91 6.62 -6.83
C ASN A 91 -20.97 6.28 -5.67
N ALA A 92 -19.88 5.55 -5.95
CA ALA A 92 -18.87 5.22 -4.95
C ALA A 92 -18.20 6.47 -4.37
N VAL A 93 -17.81 7.40 -5.24
CA VAL A 93 -17.19 8.68 -4.84
C VAL A 93 -18.18 9.55 -4.06
N ALA A 94 -19.43 9.65 -4.49
CA ALA A 94 -20.47 10.38 -3.77
C ALA A 94 -20.71 9.79 -2.38
N THR A 95 -20.80 8.47 -2.28
CA THR A 95 -20.93 7.75 -1.00
C THR A 95 -19.74 8.02 -0.08
N LEU A 96 -18.51 8.00 -0.61
CA LEU A 96 -17.31 8.31 0.16
C LEU A 96 -17.35 9.74 0.70
N ARG A 97 -17.74 10.72 -0.13
CA ARG A 97 -17.86 12.13 0.27
C ARG A 97 -18.91 12.32 1.35
N ALA A 98 -20.07 11.66 1.21
CA ALA A 98 -21.14 11.72 2.19
C ALA A 98 -20.69 11.14 3.53
N ARG A 99 -20.17 9.90 3.56
CA ARG A 99 -19.70 9.24 4.80
C ARG A 99 -18.55 10.00 5.48
N LYS A 100 -17.65 10.60 4.70
CA LYS A 100 -16.50 11.36 5.21
C LYS A 100 -16.82 12.82 5.53
N HIS A 101 -18.05 13.28 5.33
CA HIS A 101 -18.45 14.69 5.47
C HIS A 101 -17.51 15.64 4.69
N ARG A 102 -17.16 15.27 3.45
CA ARG A 102 -16.18 15.99 2.61
C ARG A 102 -16.81 16.38 1.25
N PRO A 103 -17.69 17.39 1.23
CA PRO A 103 -18.50 17.71 0.04
C PRO A 103 -17.63 18.16 -1.15
N ALA A 104 -16.72 19.12 -0.95
CA ALA A 104 -16.01 19.76 -2.07
C ALA A 104 -14.51 19.44 -2.14
N LYS A 105 -13.82 19.27 -1.00
CA LYS A 105 -12.35 19.17 -0.98
C LYS A 105 -11.86 18.06 -1.93
N PRO A 106 -10.91 18.34 -2.85
CA PRO A 106 -10.43 17.38 -3.84
C PRO A 106 -9.96 16.07 -3.21
N LEU A 107 -10.19 14.96 -3.89
CA LEU A 107 -9.68 13.63 -3.51
C LEU A 107 -8.49 13.30 -4.39
N ALA A 108 -7.45 12.71 -3.81
CA ALA A 108 -6.34 12.18 -4.58
C ALA A 108 -6.78 10.92 -5.33
N VAL A 109 -6.20 10.68 -6.50
CA VAL A 109 -6.40 9.48 -7.31
C VAL A 109 -5.06 8.80 -7.55
N MET A 110 -5.07 7.47 -7.54
CA MET A 110 -3.92 6.66 -7.94
C MET A 110 -4.19 6.12 -9.34
N LEU A 111 -3.21 6.22 -10.22
CA LEU A 111 -3.28 5.73 -11.59
C LEU A 111 -2.43 4.46 -11.71
N PRO A 112 -2.81 3.52 -12.58
CA PRO A 112 -1.99 2.33 -12.83
C PRO A 112 -0.69 2.69 -13.56
N VAL A 113 -0.72 3.72 -14.42
CA VAL A 113 0.42 4.22 -15.18
C VAL A 113 0.32 5.74 -15.31
N ALA A 114 1.45 6.39 -15.64
CA ALA A 114 1.53 7.83 -15.86
C ALA A 114 1.36 8.24 -17.35
N ASP A 115 0.91 7.31 -18.19
CA ASP A 115 0.76 7.53 -19.63
C ASP A 115 -0.25 8.65 -19.94
N GLY A 116 0.06 9.45 -20.96
CA GLY A 116 -0.76 10.60 -21.36
C GLY A 116 -0.62 11.84 -20.47
N LEU A 117 0.13 11.77 -19.36
CA LEU A 117 0.44 12.94 -18.54
C LEU A 117 1.63 13.75 -19.12
N PRO A 118 1.70 15.07 -18.84
CA PRO A 118 2.85 15.89 -19.23
C PRO A 118 4.17 15.35 -18.69
N ASP A 119 5.27 15.54 -19.43
CA ASP A 119 6.60 15.03 -19.08
C ASP A 119 7.04 15.41 -17.67
N ALA A 120 6.82 16.67 -17.27
CA ALA A 120 7.13 17.15 -15.92
C ALA A 120 6.38 16.36 -14.84
N ALA A 121 5.10 16.01 -15.08
CA ALA A 121 4.32 15.21 -14.14
C ALA A 121 4.83 13.77 -14.07
N ARG A 122 5.12 13.15 -15.24
CA ARG A 122 5.66 11.79 -15.31
C ARG A 122 6.99 11.66 -14.56
N GLN A 123 7.89 12.62 -14.76
CA GLN A 123 9.19 12.65 -14.08
C GLN A 123 9.05 12.70 -12.55
N LEU A 124 8.13 13.51 -12.02
CA LEU A 124 7.91 13.60 -10.58
C LEU A 124 7.28 12.32 -10.00
N LEU A 125 6.30 11.73 -10.70
CA LEU A 125 5.55 10.56 -10.24
C LEU A 125 6.43 9.30 -10.10
N THR A 126 7.51 9.17 -10.87
CA THR A 126 8.40 7.99 -10.85
C THR A 126 9.62 8.15 -9.94
N THR A 127 9.70 9.21 -9.14
CA THR A 127 10.77 9.38 -8.16
C THR A 127 10.59 8.45 -6.95
N PRO A 128 11.64 8.15 -6.17
CA PRO A 128 11.50 7.38 -4.92
C PRO A 128 10.54 8.01 -3.89
N ALA A 129 10.29 9.33 -3.99
CA ALA A 129 9.32 10.02 -3.14
C ALA A 129 7.86 9.74 -3.54
N ALA A 130 7.60 9.34 -4.79
CA ALA A 130 6.27 9.04 -5.35
C ALA A 130 5.15 10.04 -4.90
N PRO A 131 5.31 11.35 -5.13
CA PRO A 131 4.39 12.36 -4.60
C PRO A 131 3.05 12.37 -5.34
N ILE A 132 2.02 12.92 -4.69
CA ILE A 132 0.79 13.34 -5.38
C ILE A 132 1.10 14.60 -6.17
N VAL A 133 1.01 14.52 -7.50
CA VAL A 133 1.19 15.66 -8.42
C VAL A 133 -0.17 16.26 -8.78
N ARG A 134 -0.29 17.59 -8.74
CA ARG A 134 -1.48 18.28 -9.22
C ARG A 134 -1.31 18.57 -10.72
N GLY A 135 -2.29 18.20 -11.53
CA GLY A 135 -2.38 18.66 -12.91
C GLY A 135 -2.48 20.19 -12.90
N GLY A 136 -1.50 20.86 -13.50
CA GLY A 136 -1.54 22.30 -13.76
C GLY A 136 -2.41 22.61 -14.96
#